data_AF-A0A962CJK8-F1
#
_entry.id   AF-A0A962CJK8-F1
#
_cell.length_a   1.000
_cell.length_b   1.000
_cell.length_c   1.000
_cell.angle_alpha   90.00
_cell.angle_beta   90.00
_cell.angle_gamma   90.00
#
_symmetry.space_group_name_H-M   'P 1'
#
loop_
_entity.id
_entity.type
_entity.pdbx_description
1 polymer ?
#
loop_
_entity_poly.entity_id
_entity_poly.type
_entity_poly.pdbx_seq_one_letter_code
_entity_poly.pdbx_strand_id
1 'polypeptide(L)' 'MGARSETPDAAASTTSDKLVVAISSRALFDLGDSHELFEREGLDAYARYQIAHEDELLQPGIAFPLVQKLLRLNA' A
#
# COMPACT_ATOMS: atom_id res chain seq x y z
N MET A 1 -7.35 36.66 -24.15
CA MET A 1 -7.10 37.40 -22.89
C MET A 1 -7.89 36.66 -21.82
N GLY A 2 -7.33 35.62 -21.20
CA GLY A 2 -6.88 35.64 -19.80
C GLY A 2 -8.08 35.33 -18.87
N ALA A 3 -8.12 34.29 -18.04
CA ALA A 3 -7.07 33.58 -17.35
C ALA A 3 -7.42 32.09 -17.21
N ARG A 4 -6.37 31.29 -17.07
CA ARG A 4 -6.39 29.84 -16.82
C ARG A 4 -7.06 29.58 -15.46
N SER A 5 -7.98 28.63 -15.42
CA SER A 5 -8.45 28.04 -14.17
C SER A 5 -7.32 27.19 -13.59
N GLU A 6 -6.60 27.73 -12.63
CA GLU A 6 -5.59 27.01 -11.85
C GLU A 6 -6.29 25.96 -10.99
N THR A 7 -5.96 24.70 -11.22
CA THR A 7 -6.28 23.56 -10.35
C THR A 7 -5.61 23.74 -8.98
N PRO A 8 -6.25 23.32 -7.88
CA PRO A 8 -5.74 23.57 -6.54
C PRO A 8 -4.40 22.85 -6.32
N ASP A 9 -3.39 23.69 -6.11
CA ASP A 9 -2.23 23.55 -5.23
C ASP A 9 -1.91 22.12 -4.78
N ALA A 10 -1.01 21.49 -5.54
CA ALA A 10 -0.15 20.44 -5.01
C ALA A 10 0.63 21.04 -3.83
N ALA A 11 0.14 20.82 -2.61
CA ALA A 11 0.79 21.21 -1.37
C ALA A 11 2.13 20.45 -1.22
N ALA A 12 3.16 20.94 -1.92
CA ALA A 12 4.56 20.65 -1.66
C ALA A 12 4.99 21.49 -0.46
N SER A 13 4.49 21.17 0.73
CA SER A 13 4.90 21.82 1.98
C SER A 13 5.96 21.00 2.70
N THR A 14 7.22 21.44 2.53
CA THR A 14 8.38 21.20 3.41
C THR A 14 8.66 19.74 3.82
N THR A 15 9.14 18.93 2.87
CA THR A 15 9.67 17.57 3.10
C THR A 15 11.20 17.54 3.18
N SER A 16 11.87 18.63 3.56
CA SER A 16 13.34 18.69 3.43
C SER A 16 14.08 17.68 4.34
N ASP A 17 13.44 17.19 5.40
CA ASP A 17 14.02 16.28 6.39
C ASP A 17 13.27 14.93 6.55
N LYS A 18 12.35 14.59 5.62
CA LYS A 18 11.53 13.36 5.72
C LYS A 18 11.82 12.39 4.58
N LEU A 19 12.08 11.14 4.91
CA LEU A 19 12.14 10.04 3.95
C LEU A 19 10.72 9.49 3.72
N VAL A 20 10.20 9.65 2.49
CA VAL A 20 8.91 9.09 2.07
C VAL A 20 9.16 7.84 1.23
N VAL A 21 8.56 6.70 1.62
CA VAL A 21 8.72 5.42 0.92
C VAL A 21 7.36 4.87 0.51
N ALA A 22 7.16 4.62 -0.78
CA ALA A 22 6.00 3.90 -1.29
C ALA A 22 6.32 2.39 -1.34
N ILE A 23 5.44 1.55 -0.77
CA ILE A 23 5.63 0.09 -0.68
C ILE A 23 4.35 -0.59 -1.15
N SER A 24 4.47 -1.65 -1.94
CA SER A 24 3.33 -2.48 -2.36
C SER A 24 2.78 -3.28 -1.18
N SER A 25 1.44 -3.38 -1.08
CA SER A 25 0.77 -4.16 -0.04
C SER A 25 1.23 -5.62 0.00
N ARG A 26 1.47 -6.26 -1.16
CA ARG A 26 1.95 -7.66 -1.25
C ARG A 26 3.43 -7.84 -0.90
N ALA A 27 4.19 -6.75 -0.89
CA ALA A 27 5.55 -6.78 -0.36
C ALA A 27 5.53 -6.63 1.17
N LEU A 28 4.63 -5.79 1.69
CA LEU A 28 4.49 -5.54 3.12
C LEU A 28 3.80 -6.69 3.85
N PHE A 29 2.82 -7.32 3.24
CA PHE A 29 2.01 -8.41 3.80
C PHE A 29 2.01 -9.61 2.88
N ASP A 30 1.91 -10.79 3.47
CA ASP A 30 1.68 -12.02 2.71
C ASP A 30 0.25 -12.04 2.19
N LEU A 31 0.15 -12.07 0.86
CA LEU A 31 -1.08 -12.07 0.09
C LEU A 31 -0.96 -13.08 -1.07
N GLY A 32 -0.09 -14.08 -0.91
CA GLY A 32 0.17 -15.09 -1.94
C GLY A 32 -1.10 -15.82 -2.37
N ASP A 33 -1.84 -16.35 -1.40
CA ASP A 33 -3.04 -17.15 -1.64
C ASP A 33 -4.15 -16.37 -2.36
N SER A 34 -4.44 -15.14 -1.92
CA SER A 34 -5.41 -14.28 -2.60
C SER A 34 -4.96 -13.94 -4.02
N HIS A 35 -3.66 -13.74 -4.24
CA HIS A 35 -3.13 -13.43 -5.56
C HIS A 35 -3.20 -14.63 -6.51
N GLU A 36 -2.86 -15.83 -6.06
CA GLU A 36 -3.03 -17.05 -6.85
C GLU A 36 -4.50 -17.32 -7.18
N LEU A 37 -5.40 -17.07 -6.22
CA LEU A 37 -6.84 -17.15 -6.45
C LEU A 37 -7.30 -16.15 -7.52
N PHE A 38 -6.80 -14.93 -7.49
CA PHE A 38 -7.09 -13.92 -8.52
C PHE A 38 -6.63 -14.38 -9.91
N GLU A 39 -5.40 -14.88 -10.04
CA GLU A 39 -4.86 -15.34 -11.32
C GLU A 39 -5.65 -16.55 -11.87
N ARG A 40 -6.12 -17.45 -11.00
CA ARG A 40 -6.83 -18.67 -11.39
C ARG A 40 -8.32 -18.44 -11.66
N GLU A 41 -9.00 -17.67 -10.82
CA GLU A 41 -10.47 -17.61 -10.74
C GLU A 41 -11.03 -16.20 -10.99
N GLY A 42 -10.15 -15.21 -11.18
CA GLY A 42 -10.51 -13.85 -11.51
C GLY A 42 -11.01 -13.02 -10.34
N LEU A 43 -11.50 -11.82 -10.67
CA LEU A 43 -11.78 -10.77 -9.70
C LEU A 43 -12.92 -11.11 -8.73
N ASP A 44 -13.96 -11.80 -9.18
CA ASP A 44 -15.13 -12.11 -8.35
C ASP A 44 -14.82 -13.14 -7.25
N ALA A 45 -13.92 -14.09 -7.54
CA ALA A 45 -13.46 -15.05 -6.55
C ALA A 45 -12.53 -14.39 -5.52
N TYR A 46 -11.59 -13.56 -6.01
CA TYR A 46 -10.73 -12.74 -5.16
C TYR A 46 -11.53 -11.84 -4.21
N ALA A 47 -12.53 -11.11 -4.72
CA ALA A 47 -13.34 -10.20 -3.91
C ALA A 47 -14.09 -10.94 -2.79
N ARG A 48 -14.70 -12.09 -3.10
CA ARG A 48 -15.38 -12.93 -2.10
C ARG A 48 -14.40 -13.46 -1.05
N TYR A 49 -13.21 -13.87 -1.46
CA TYR A 49 -12.18 -14.33 -0.54
C TYR A 49 -11.72 -13.22 0.40
N GLN A 50 -11.46 -12.02 -0.13
CA GLN A 50 -11.05 -10.87 0.68
C GLN A 50 -12.13 -10.45 1.70
N ILE A 51 -13.42 -10.48 1.31
CA ILE A 51 -14.53 -10.20 2.24
C ILE A 51 -14.63 -11.29 3.31
N ALA A 52 -14.51 -12.56 2.92
CA ALA A 52 -14.63 -13.66 3.88
C ALA A 52 -13.50 -13.69 4.93
N HIS A 53 -12.33 -13.16 4.60
CA HIS A 53 -11.15 -13.13 5.48
C HIS A 53 -10.79 -11.69 5.91
N GLU A 54 -11.75 -10.75 5.88
CA GLU A 54 -11.47 -9.33 6.16
C GLU A 54 -11.04 -9.07 7.61
N ASP A 55 -11.51 -9.89 8.54
CA ASP A 55 -11.16 -9.83 9.96
C ASP A 55 -9.87 -10.60 10.30
N GLU A 56 -9.26 -11.27 9.32
CA GLU A 56 -8.05 -12.05 9.52
C GLU A 56 -6.81 -11.17 9.36
N LEU A 57 -5.90 -11.26 10.35
CA LEU A 57 -4.66 -10.50 10.30
C LEU A 57 -3.71 -11.09 9.24
N LEU A 58 -3.37 -10.25 8.27
CA LEU A 58 -2.38 -10.58 7.25
C LEU A 58 -1.01 -10.85 7.87
N GLN A 59 -0.37 -11.93 7.41
CA GLN A 59 0.96 -12.27 7.87
C GLN A 59 2.01 -11.27 7.31
N PRO A 60 3.13 -11.06 8.02
CA PRO A 60 4.20 -10.21 7.52
C PRO A 60 4.77 -10.69 6.18
N GLY A 61 4.84 -9.78 5.21
CA GLY A 61 5.49 -10.03 3.93
C GLY A 61 6.99 -9.74 3.96
N ILE A 62 7.65 -9.93 2.81
CA ILE A 62 9.11 -9.80 2.66
C ILE A 62 9.68 -8.43 3.08
N ALA A 63 8.90 -7.35 2.93
CA ALA A 63 9.32 -5.98 3.23
C ALA A 63 8.99 -5.56 4.68
N PHE A 64 8.20 -6.34 5.41
CA PHE A 64 7.79 -6.00 6.77
C PHE A 64 8.98 -5.75 7.72
N PRO A 65 10.04 -6.60 7.74
CA PRO A 65 11.18 -6.36 8.62
C PRO A 65 11.95 -5.07 8.27
N LEU A 66 11.97 -4.67 7.00
CA LEU A 66 12.60 -3.42 6.56
C LEU A 66 11.84 -2.22 7.10
N VAL A 67 10.51 -2.21 6.98
CA VAL A 67 9.66 -1.12 7.49
C VAL A 67 9.80 -0.99 9.01
N GLN A 68 9.80 -2.10 9.75
CA GLN A 68 10.04 -2.06 11.19
C GLN A 68 11.38 -1.43 11.55
N LYS A 69 12.45 -1.71 10.79
CA LYS A 69 13.77 -1.10 11.01
C LYS A 69 13.74 0.40 10.70
N LEU A 70 13.11 0.82 9.61
CA LEU A 70 12.99 2.23 9.23
C LEU A 70 12.17 3.04 10.25
N LEU A 71 11.09 2.47 10.78
CA LEU A 71 10.28 3.12 11.83
C LEU A 71 11.09 3.32 13.12
N ARG A 72 11.98 2.37 13.47
CA ARG A 72 12.87 2.50 14.64
C ARG A 72 13.93 3.59 14.51
N LEU A 73 14.27 4.04 13.31
CA LEU A 73 15.24 5.14 13.12
C LEU A 73 14.67 6.51 13.53
N ASN A 74 13.34 6.61 13.69
CA ASN A 74 12.66 7.81 14.17
C ASN A 74 12.34 7.77 15.67
N ALA A 75 12.77 6.73 16.39
CA ALA A 75 12.50 6.54 17.82
C ALA A 75 13.50 7.28 18.71
#